data_AF-A0A8S9Y124-F1
#
_entry.id   AF-A0A8S9Y124-F1
#
_cell.length_a   1.000
_cell.length_b   1.000
_cell.length_c   1.000
_cell.angle_alpha   90.00
_cell.angle_beta   90.00
_cell.angle_gamma   90.00
#
_symmetry.space_group_name_H-M   'P 1'
#
loop_
_entity.id
_entity.type
_entity.pdbx_description
1 polymer ?
#
loop_
_entity_poly.entity_id
_entity_poly.type
_entity_poly.pdbx_seq_one_letter_code
_entity_poly.pdbx_strand_id
1 'polypeptide(L)'
;MWCRHHNYAESKKLRDATSIFQSELNGIEMAVQHTDDHSPGSKFVIITDSQAAIVALRNLQRGRVIPIPLIRTYESLEARWTSGIDIKLQWCPSHVQVDGNERADRASVLAARVQIIDQHSYLDYKDFYDQIRLKTWEAWKQEYWSMEEGPGGWMRRLKMDINERAWFSEARDLNVRTITRINRILIGHCNNRKFLHLMRVVSDPFCDLCGVAQVQDVLHFFLDCAFTADVLKEHTEEEMAKTYDHYNEEAVMEYLGEGLKDLKRLTRLLEVMEAMDIPI
;
A
#
# COMPACT_ATOMS: atom_id res chain seq x y z
N MET A 1 18.36 24.30 5.40
CA MET A 1 18.76 24.70 6.76
C MET A 1 18.38 26.16 7.02
N TRP A 2 18.35 26.60 8.27
CA TRP A 2 18.20 28.02 8.65
C TRP A 2 19.11 28.35 9.84
N CYS A 3 19.80 29.49 9.77
CA CYS A 3 20.70 29.99 10.80
C CYS A 3 20.13 31.27 11.42
N ARG A 4 19.90 31.24 12.73
CA ARG A 4 19.38 32.39 13.49
C ARG A 4 20.38 33.54 13.57
N HIS A 5 21.66 33.24 13.80
CA HIS A 5 22.68 34.26 14.04
C HIS A 5 22.91 35.14 12.81
N HIS A 6 23.04 34.53 11.64
CA HIS A 6 23.19 35.22 10.36
C HIS A 6 21.85 35.63 9.71
N ASN A 7 20.70 35.28 10.32
CA ASN A 7 19.37 35.36 9.71
C ASN A 7 19.36 34.86 8.26
N TYR A 8 19.97 33.69 8.06
CA TYR A 8 20.31 33.14 6.76
C TYR A 8 19.59 31.81 6.52
N ALA A 9 19.09 31.60 5.31
CA ALA A 9 18.49 30.35 4.88
C ALA A 9 19.23 29.83 3.65
N GLU A 10 19.51 28.53 3.64
CA GLU A 10 20.09 27.84 2.49
C GLU A 10 19.32 26.55 2.26
N SER A 11 19.02 26.25 1.00
CA SER A 11 18.25 25.09 0.60
C SER A 11 18.70 24.63 -0.78
N LYS A 12 18.77 23.32 -1.00
CA LYS A 12 19.21 22.70 -2.25
C LYS A 12 18.10 21.79 -2.78
N LYS A 13 17.83 21.85 -4.09
CA LYS A 13 16.94 20.89 -4.75
C LYS A 13 17.71 19.58 -4.91
N LEU A 14 17.24 18.54 -4.24
CA LEU A 14 17.75 17.19 -4.44
C LEU A 14 17.00 16.50 -5.59
N ARG A 15 17.58 15.42 -6.12
CA ARG A 15 16.92 14.58 -7.14
C ARG A 15 15.59 14.05 -6.60
N ASP A 16 14.57 13.92 -7.45
CA ASP A 16 13.22 13.49 -7.02
C ASP A 16 13.18 12.09 -6.42
N ALA A 17 14.20 11.27 -6.69
CA ALA A 17 14.35 9.96 -6.08
C ALA A 17 14.83 9.97 -4.64
N THR A 18 15.41 11.08 -4.18
CA THR A 18 16.07 11.15 -2.88
C THR A 18 15.08 10.84 -1.76
N SER A 19 15.40 9.85 -0.93
CA SER A 19 14.56 9.52 0.22
C SER A 19 14.47 10.70 1.21
N ILE A 20 13.39 10.72 2.00
CA ILE A 20 13.22 11.70 3.09
C ILE A 20 14.42 11.62 4.04
N PHE A 21 14.81 10.40 4.43
CA PHE A 21 15.96 10.18 5.30
C PHE A 21 17.25 10.81 4.77
N GLN A 22 17.55 10.64 3.48
CA GLN A 22 18.72 11.25 2.87
C GLN A 22 18.58 12.78 2.79
N SER A 23 17.37 13.30 2.52
CA SER A 23 17.11 14.74 2.47
C SER A 23 17.41 15.41 3.83
N GLU A 24 17.02 14.76 4.92
CA GLU A 24 17.31 15.20 6.29
C GLU A 24 18.82 15.21 6.60
N LEU A 25 19.55 14.17 6.20
CA LEU A 25 21.01 14.14 6.34
C LEU A 25 21.69 15.28 5.56
N ASN A 26 21.23 15.57 4.34
CA ASN A 26 21.74 16.71 3.57
C ASN A 26 21.45 18.04 4.27
N GLY A 27 20.27 18.18 4.91
CA GLY A 27 19.95 19.36 5.71
C GLY A 27 20.91 19.57 6.88
N ILE A 28 21.26 18.49 7.58
CA ILE A 28 22.26 18.49 8.66
C ILE A 28 23.65 18.83 8.09
N GLU A 29 24.06 18.19 7.00
CA GLU A 29 25.34 18.44 6.31
C GLU A 29 25.51 19.93 5.96
N MET A 30 24.48 20.56 5.40
CA MET A 30 24.47 22.00 5.09
C MET A 30 24.68 22.86 6.34
N ALA A 31 24.00 22.51 7.44
CA ALA A 31 24.18 23.22 8.71
C ALA A 31 25.58 23.03 9.30
N VAL A 32 26.18 21.85 9.15
CA VAL A 32 27.57 21.56 9.56
C VAL A 32 28.56 22.38 8.73
N GLN A 33 28.37 22.48 7.42
CA GLN A 33 29.20 23.30 6.53
C GLN A 33 29.10 24.79 6.88
N HIS A 34 27.89 25.28 7.15
CA HIS A 34 27.63 26.68 7.55
C HIS A 34 28.29 27.10 8.88
N THR A 35 28.84 26.15 9.66
CA THR A 35 29.62 26.50 10.86
C THR A 35 30.91 27.25 10.54
N ASP A 36 31.45 27.10 9.32
CA ASP A 36 32.65 27.82 8.87
C ASP A 36 32.46 29.34 8.78
N ASP A 37 31.23 29.80 8.57
CA ASP A 37 30.90 31.22 8.42
C ASP A 37 30.83 31.95 9.77
N HIS A 38 31.04 31.25 10.88
CA HIS A 38 30.97 31.82 12.23
C HIS A 38 32.36 32.05 12.81
N SER A 39 32.43 32.84 13.88
CA SER A 39 33.70 33.12 14.56
C SER A 39 34.35 31.86 15.14
N PRO A 40 35.69 31.73 15.09
CA PRO A 40 36.42 30.62 15.70
C PRO A 40 36.07 30.41 17.18
N GLY A 41 35.96 29.15 17.60
CA GLY A 41 35.61 28.79 18.99
C GLY A 41 34.12 28.86 19.33
N SER A 42 33.26 29.16 18.34
CA SER A 42 31.80 29.08 18.51
C SER A 42 31.35 27.64 18.81
N LYS A 43 30.28 27.52 19.61
CA LYS A 43 29.60 26.26 19.89
C LYS A 43 28.26 26.24 19.17
N PHE A 44 27.92 25.09 18.60
CA PHE A 44 26.74 24.94 17.74
C PHE A 44 25.77 23.93 18.29
N VAL A 45 24.48 24.24 18.12
CA VAL A 45 23.39 23.27 18.26
C VAL A 45 22.64 23.27 16.94
N ILE A 46 22.70 22.15 16.22
CA ILE A 46 21.89 21.92 15.03
C ILE A 46 20.60 21.25 15.50
N ILE A 47 19.48 21.90 15.22
CA ILE A 47 18.14 21.41 15.53
C ILE A 47 17.57 20.76 14.26
N THR A 48 17.05 19.54 14.38
CA THR A 48 16.39 18.80 13.29
C THR A 48 15.19 18.05 13.82
N ASP A 49 14.14 17.90 13.02
CA ASP A 49 13.00 17.06 13.33
C ASP A 49 13.17 15.59 12.92
N SER A 50 14.26 15.27 12.24
CA SER A 50 14.63 13.91 11.87
C SER A 50 15.27 13.14 13.02
N GLN A 51 14.42 12.57 13.88
CA GLN A 51 14.88 11.65 14.93
C GLN A 51 15.66 10.47 14.32
N ALA A 52 15.22 9.99 13.15
CA ALA A 52 15.87 8.89 12.43
C ALA A 52 17.32 9.23 12.05
N ALA A 53 17.60 10.43 11.56
CA ALA A 53 18.96 10.86 11.22
C ALA A 53 19.87 10.89 12.45
N ILE A 54 19.40 11.45 13.57
CA ILE A 54 20.16 11.50 14.83
C ILE A 54 20.46 10.07 15.34
N VAL A 55 19.46 9.20 15.36
CA VAL A 55 19.62 7.80 15.81
C VAL A 55 20.60 7.06 14.90
N ALA A 56 20.54 7.28 13.58
CA ALA A 56 21.44 6.65 12.63
C ALA A 56 22.90 7.10 12.81
N LEU A 57 23.13 8.41 12.96
CA LEU A 57 24.46 8.98 13.21
C LEU A 57 25.06 8.47 14.54
N ARG A 58 24.23 8.29 15.57
CA ARG A 58 24.67 7.77 16.87
C ARG A 58 25.03 6.28 16.83
N ASN A 59 24.41 5.49 15.95
CA ASN A 59 24.50 4.03 15.94
C ASN A 59 25.30 3.47 14.75
N LEU A 60 26.38 4.16 14.37
CA LEU A 60 27.32 3.64 13.37
C LEU A 60 28.08 2.44 13.95
N GLN A 61 27.84 1.25 13.39
CA GLN A 61 28.45 0.01 13.83
C GLN A 61 29.35 -0.57 12.75
N ARG A 62 30.54 -1.04 13.17
CA ARG A 62 31.45 -1.81 12.29
C ARG A 62 30.72 -3.06 11.79
N GLY A 63 30.87 -3.36 10.49
CA GLY A 63 30.30 -4.56 9.85
C GLY A 63 28.87 -4.41 9.33
N ARG A 64 28.21 -3.26 9.51
CA ARG A 64 26.94 -2.96 8.81
C ARG A 64 27.21 -2.28 7.47
N VAL A 65 26.34 -2.50 6.50
CA VAL A 65 26.30 -1.68 5.28
C VAL A 65 25.70 -0.33 5.65
N ILE A 66 26.53 0.71 5.63
CA ILE A 66 26.17 2.08 6.03
C ILE A 66 25.86 2.87 4.76
N PRO A 67 24.72 3.59 4.67
CA PRO A 67 24.43 4.45 3.53
C PRO A 67 25.51 5.51 3.34
N ILE A 68 25.94 5.75 2.09
CA ILE A 68 26.98 6.75 1.77
C ILE A 68 26.64 8.14 2.33
N PRO A 69 25.39 8.66 2.24
CA PRO A 69 25.06 9.96 2.81
C PRO A 69 25.31 10.03 4.33
N LEU A 70 25.05 8.94 5.06
CA LEU A 70 25.25 8.87 6.50
C LEU A 70 26.74 8.90 6.87
N ILE A 71 27.58 8.18 6.10
CA ILE A 71 29.03 8.20 6.28
C ILE A 71 29.56 9.63 6.10
N ARG A 72 29.14 10.32 5.03
CA ARG A 72 29.61 11.68 4.75
C ARG A 72 29.23 12.68 5.83
N THR A 73 27.98 12.64 6.29
CA THR A 73 27.54 13.53 7.37
C THR A 73 28.30 13.24 8.67
N TYR A 74 28.61 11.97 8.94
CA TYR A 74 29.46 11.62 10.07
C TYR A 74 30.90 12.13 9.92
N GLU A 75 31.54 11.90 8.76
CA GLU A 75 32.89 12.37 8.46
C GLU A 75 32.99 13.90 8.56
N SER A 76 31.99 14.63 8.07
CA SER A 76 31.90 16.09 8.22
C SER A 76 31.79 16.51 9.68
N LEU A 77 30.94 15.85 10.48
CA LEU A 77 30.85 16.12 11.93
C LEU A 77 32.19 15.83 12.65
N GLU A 78 32.84 14.71 12.33
CA GLU A 78 34.13 14.30 12.90
C GLU A 78 35.25 15.28 12.51
N ALA A 79 35.25 15.76 11.27
CA ALA A 79 36.19 16.78 10.80
C ALA A 79 36.04 18.08 11.59
N ARG A 80 34.80 18.55 11.82
CA ARG A 80 34.52 19.75 12.64
C ARG A 80 34.95 19.57 14.09
N TRP A 81 34.65 18.42 14.67
CA TRP A 81 35.11 18.10 16.02
C TRP A 81 36.64 18.15 16.12
N THR A 82 37.34 17.55 15.15
CA THR A 82 38.80 17.51 15.10
C THR A 82 39.42 18.90 14.89
N SER A 83 38.73 19.81 14.19
CA SER A 83 39.13 21.21 14.06
C SER A 83 38.76 22.09 15.27
N GLY A 84 38.29 21.50 16.37
CA GLY A 84 37.97 22.20 17.61
C GLY A 84 36.59 22.87 17.64
N ILE A 85 35.69 22.53 16.71
CA ILE A 85 34.32 23.04 16.67
C ILE A 85 33.38 22.04 17.36
N ASP A 86 32.74 22.48 18.45
CA ASP A 86 31.76 21.66 19.19
C ASP A 86 30.36 21.81 18.60
N ILE A 87 29.86 20.74 17.96
CA ILE A 87 28.53 20.67 17.37
C ILE A 87 27.70 19.63 18.14
N LYS A 88 26.52 20.04 18.61
CA LYS A 88 25.50 19.14 19.16
C LYS A 88 24.31 19.02 18.22
N LEU A 89 23.77 17.81 18.07
CA LEU A 89 22.51 17.57 17.37
C LEU A 89 21.38 17.47 18.40
N GLN A 90 20.32 18.25 18.21
CA GLN A 90 19.13 18.26 19.07
C GLN A 90 17.90 17.95 18.24
N TRP A 91 17.15 16.92 18.65
CA TRP A 91 15.87 16.63 18.04
C TRP A 91 14.80 17.63 18.50
N CYS A 92 13.90 18.02 17.58
CA CYS A 92 12.66 18.71 17.91
C CYS A 92 11.45 18.08 17.19
N PRO A 93 10.24 18.13 17.74
CA PRO A 93 9.05 17.69 17.01
C PRO A 93 8.75 18.59 15.81
N SER A 94 8.35 17.97 14.69
CA SER A 94 7.89 18.69 13.49
C SER A 94 6.49 19.29 13.70
N HIS A 95 6.17 20.36 12.97
CA HIS A 95 4.84 20.99 12.92
C HIS A 95 4.24 21.48 14.26
N VAL A 96 5.07 21.80 15.26
CA VAL A 96 4.62 22.37 16.54
C VAL A 96 5.09 23.82 16.78
N GLN A 97 5.28 24.60 15.72
CA GLN A 97 5.61 26.03 15.80
C GLN A 97 6.99 26.37 16.39
N VAL A 98 7.97 25.49 16.21
CA VAL A 98 9.39 25.85 16.42
C VAL A 98 9.83 26.72 15.23
N ASP A 99 9.87 28.04 15.41
CA ASP A 99 10.12 29.03 14.34
C ASP A 99 11.33 28.69 13.45
N GLY A 100 12.45 28.27 14.04
CA GLY A 100 13.64 27.88 13.27
C GLY A 100 13.44 26.63 12.41
N ASN A 101 12.72 25.62 12.91
CA ASN A 101 12.41 24.41 12.16
C ASN A 101 11.46 24.74 11.01
N GLU A 102 10.38 25.48 11.28
CA GLU A 102 9.43 25.87 10.24
C GLU A 102 10.07 26.71 9.14
N ARG A 103 11.03 27.58 9.47
CA ARG A 103 11.79 28.33 8.46
C ARG A 103 12.65 27.42 7.61
N ALA A 104 13.33 26.44 8.22
CA ALA A 104 14.10 25.44 7.48
C ALA A 104 13.20 24.61 6.55
N ASP A 105 12.04 24.15 7.04
CA ASP A 105 11.06 23.39 6.25
C ASP A 105 10.52 24.21 5.08
N ARG A 106 10.14 25.47 5.34
CA ARG A 106 9.69 26.39 4.28
C ARG A 106 10.77 26.58 3.22
N ALA A 107 12.03 26.73 3.60
CA ALA A 107 13.13 26.84 2.64
C ALA A 107 13.29 25.56 1.80
N SER A 108 13.21 24.39 2.43
CA SER A 108 13.26 23.09 1.74
C SER A 108 12.11 22.92 0.74
N VAL A 109 10.87 23.28 1.12
CA VAL A 109 9.69 23.24 0.23
C VAL A 109 9.86 24.17 -0.96
N LEU A 110 10.43 25.37 -0.76
CA LEU A 110 10.70 26.30 -1.85
C LEU A 110 11.77 25.76 -2.81
N ALA A 111 12.87 25.20 -2.29
CA ALA A 111 13.89 24.57 -3.12
C ALA A 111 13.35 23.40 -3.94
N ALA A 112 12.42 22.61 -3.40
CA ALA A 112 11.81 21.49 -4.11
C ALA A 112 11.08 21.91 -5.40
N ARG A 113 10.69 23.18 -5.53
CA ARG A 113 10.01 23.77 -6.71
C ARG A 113 10.96 24.33 -7.76
N VAL A 114 12.24 24.47 -7.44
CA VAL A 114 13.27 24.98 -8.37
C VAL A 114 13.67 23.87 -9.35
N GLN A 115 13.94 24.23 -10.60
CA GLN A 115 14.30 23.29 -11.68
C GLN A 115 15.76 22.84 -11.64
N ILE A 116 16.62 23.60 -10.96
CA ILE A 116 18.06 23.35 -10.90
C ILE A 116 18.34 22.40 -9.74
N ILE A 117 18.71 21.16 -10.06
CA ILE A 117 19.13 20.14 -9.11
C ILE A 117 20.57 20.42 -8.67
N ASP A 118 20.85 20.25 -7.38
CA ASP A 118 22.20 20.34 -6.83
C ASP A 118 23.13 19.29 -7.46
N GLN A 119 24.30 19.73 -7.94
CA GLN A 119 25.26 18.86 -8.62
C GLN A 119 25.89 17.81 -7.69
N HIS A 120 25.89 18.08 -6.38
CA HIS A 120 26.32 17.17 -5.34
C HIS A 120 25.16 16.35 -4.75
N SER A 121 23.99 16.33 -5.40
CA SER A 121 22.93 15.40 -5.07
C SER A 121 23.28 14.00 -5.59
N TYR A 122 23.63 13.12 -4.66
CA TYR A 122 23.85 11.69 -4.90
C TYR A 122 22.56 10.91 -4.64
N LEU A 123 22.45 9.70 -5.17
CA LEU A 123 21.38 8.77 -4.84
C LEU A 123 22.00 7.48 -4.36
N ASP A 124 21.48 6.94 -3.27
CA ASP A 124 21.71 5.55 -2.90
C ASP A 124 20.86 4.65 -3.79
N TYR A 125 21.32 3.44 -4.11
CA TYR A 125 20.51 2.52 -4.93
C TYR A 125 19.17 2.20 -4.26
N LYS A 126 19.10 2.26 -2.92
CA LYS A 126 17.87 2.06 -2.15
C LYS A 126 16.86 3.18 -2.34
N ASP A 127 17.30 4.39 -2.71
CA ASP A 127 16.40 5.50 -3.03
C ASP A 127 15.51 5.18 -4.24
N PHE A 128 15.94 4.27 -5.11
CA PHE A 128 15.15 3.81 -6.24
C PHE A 128 14.18 2.67 -5.91
N TYR A 129 14.28 2.01 -4.75
CA TYR A 129 13.44 0.84 -4.48
C TYR A 129 11.96 1.17 -4.49
N ASP A 130 11.57 2.29 -3.89
CA ASP A 130 10.16 2.71 -3.89
C ASP A 130 9.67 3.03 -5.29
N GLN A 131 10.48 3.70 -6.12
CA GLN A 131 10.13 3.98 -7.51
C GLN A 131 10.06 2.73 -8.37
N ILE A 132 11.01 1.80 -8.21
CA ILE A 132 11.00 0.53 -8.92
C ILE A 132 9.74 -0.22 -8.53
N ARG A 133 9.46 -0.36 -7.22
CA ARG A 133 8.25 -1.02 -6.73
C ARG A 133 6.99 -0.38 -7.31
N LEU A 134 6.87 0.94 -7.27
CA LEU A 134 5.71 1.67 -7.82
C LEU A 134 5.56 1.44 -9.32
N LYS A 135 6.64 1.59 -10.10
CA LYS A 135 6.61 1.39 -11.56
C LYS A 135 6.33 -0.06 -11.96
N THR A 136 6.97 -1.02 -11.29
CA THR A 136 6.72 -2.45 -11.50
C THR A 136 5.27 -2.79 -11.15
N TRP A 137 4.74 -2.23 -10.07
CA TRP A 137 3.36 -2.43 -9.68
C TRP A 137 2.38 -1.84 -10.70
N GLU A 138 2.65 -0.65 -11.19
CA GLU A 138 1.80 0.02 -12.19
C GLU A 138 1.81 -0.74 -13.52
N ALA A 139 2.98 -1.19 -13.97
CA ALA A 139 3.12 -2.04 -15.15
C ALA A 139 2.35 -3.36 -14.99
N TRP A 140 2.49 -4.02 -13.83
CA TRP A 140 1.78 -5.26 -13.53
C TRP A 140 0.25 -5.05 -13.49
N LYS A 141 -0.23 -3.95 -12.91
CA LYS A 141 -1.67 -3.63 -12.89
C LYS A 141 -2.21 -3.44 -14.29
N GLN A 142 -1.51 -2.69 -15.14
CA GLN A 142 -1.90 -2.50 -16.54
C GLN A 142 -1.97 -3.83 -17.28
N GLU A 143 -0.94 -4.66 -17.12
CA GLU A 143 -0.90 -6.00 -17.71
C GLU A 143 -2.08 -6.85 -17.23
N TYR A 144 -2.27 -6.98 -15.91
CA TYR A 144 -3.34 -7.77 -15.30
C TYR A 144 -4.73 -7.37 -15.79
N TRP A 145 -5.06 -6.07 -15.78
CA TRP A 145 -6.38 -5.59 -16.20
C TRP A 145 -6.60 -5.59 -17.71
N SER A 146 -5.52 -5.63 -18.51
CA SER A 146 -5.61 -5.76 -19.97
C SER A 146 -5.90 -7.18 -20.46
N MET A 147 -5.76 -8.19 -19.61
CA MET A 147 -6.01 -9.59 -19.97
C MET A 147 -7.51 -9.90 -20.03
N GLU A 148 -8.03 -10.18 -21.22
CA GLU A 148 -9.41 -10.63 -21.41
C GLU A 148 -9.62 -12.07 -20.92
N GLU A 149 -8.67 -12.96 -21.20
CA GLU A 149 -8.74 -14.38 -20.86
C GLU A 149 -7.56 -14.86 -20.00
N GLY A 150 -7.62 -16.11 -19.53
CA GLY A 150 -6.55 -16.77 -18.78
C GLY A 150 -6.70 -16.73 -17.26
N PRO A 151 -5.64 -17.14 -16.52
CA PRO A 151 -5.68 -17.27 -15.07
C PRO A 151 -6.15 -15.97 -14.38
N GLY A 152 -7.04 -16.11 -13.41
CA GLY A 152 -7.58 -14.97 -12.65
C GLY A 152 -8.69 -14.19 -13.35
N GLY A 153 -9.19 -14.61 -14.53
CA GLY A 153 -10.31 -13.94 -15.21
C GLY A 153 -11.55 -13.78 -14.33
N TRP A 154 -11.87 -14.79 -13.52
CA TRP A 154 -12.96 -14.73 -12.54
C TRP A 154 -12.75 -13.60 -11.50
N MET A 155 -11.54 -13.44 -10.96
CA MET A 155 -11.22 -12.34 -10.03
C MET A 155 -11.30 -10.97 -10.69
N ARG A 156 -10.89 -10.86 -11.96
CA ARG A 156 -11.02 -9.60 -12.73
C ARG A 156 -12.47 -9.19 -12.91
N ARG A 157 -13.36 -10.15 -13.17
CA ARG A 157 -14.81 -9.91 -13.30
C ARG A 157 -15.45 -9.37 -12.01
N LEU A 158 -14.92 -9.73 -10.83
CA LEU A 158 -15.36 -9.15 -9.56
C LEU A 158 -14.85 -7.72 -9.32
N LYS A 159 -14.00 -7.18 -10.21
CA LYS A 159 -13.37 -5.87 -10.07
C LYS A 159 -12.64 -5.71 -8.72
N MET A 160 -12.11 -6.81 -8.18
CA MET A 160 -11.38 -6.81 -6.91
C MET A 160 -10.02 -6.14 -7.11
N ASP A 161 -9.76 -5.03 -6.39
CA ASP A 161 -8.40 -4.49 -6.31
C ASP A 161 -7.58 -5.37 -5.37
N ILE A 162 -6.54 -5.98 -5.93
CA ILE A 162 -5.64 -6.90 -5.22
C ILE A 162 -4.82 -6.17 -4.14
N ASN A 163 -4.81 -4.83 -4.13
CA ASN A 163 -4.21 -4.02 -3.06
C ASN A 163 -5.18 -3.67 -1.92
N GLU A 164 -6.49 -3.78 -2.15
CA GLU A 164 -7.43 -3.48 -1.08
C GLU A 164 -7.22 -4.47 0.07
N ARG A 165 -7.41 -3.98 1.29
CA ARG A 165 -7.44 -4.88 2.44
C ARG A 165 -8.53 -5.92 2.19
N ALA A 166 -8.31 -7.14 2.66
CA ALA A 166 -9.32 -8.17 2.57
C ALA A 166 -10.67 -7.66 3.10
N TRP A 167 -11.78 -8.02 2.44
CA TRP A 167 -13.13 -7.54 2.78
C TRP A 167 -13.52 -7.79 4.25
N PHE A 168 -12.91 -8.81 4.89
CA PHE A 168 -13.11 -9.16 6.29
C PHE A 168 -12.10 -8.51 7.25
N SER A 169 -11.23 -7.60 6.79
CA SER A 169 -10.15 -7.01 7.61
C SER A 169 -10.64 -6.28 8.86
N GLU A 170 -11.84 -5.69 8.80
CA GLU A 170 -12.49 -5.03 9.94
C GLU A 170 -13.62 -5.87 10.56
N ALA A 171 -13.88 -7.08 10.04
CA ALA A 171 -14.97 -7.96 10.47
C ALA A 171 -14.56 -8.81 11.70
N ARG A 172 -14.42 -8.16 12.86
CA ARG A 172 -13.93 -8.81 14.10
C ARG A 172 -14.85 -9.90 14.65
N ASP A 173 -16.14 -9.81 14.37
CA ASP A 173 -17.15 -10.72 14.91
C ASP A 173 -17.44 -11.93 14.00
N LEU A 174 -16.87 -11.97 12.79
CA LEU A 174 -17.04 -13.10 11.89
C LEU A 174 -16.09 -14.25 12.24
N ASN A 175 -16.66 -15.44 12.33
CA ASN A 175 -15.87 -16.64 12.50
C ASN A 175 -15.15 -17.04 11.19
N VAL A 176 -14.04 -17.76 11.33
CA VAL A 176 -13.20 -18.21 10.20
C VAL A 176 -13.96 -19.09 9.20
N ARG A 177 -14.96 -19.87 9.66
CA ARG A 177 -15.76 -20.74 8.79
C ARG A 177 -16.63 -19.90 7.85
N THR A 178 -17.31 -18.87 8.35
CA THR A 178 -18.09 -17.92 7.55
C THR A 178 -17.20 -17.20 6.53
N ILE A 179 -16.04 -16.70 6.95
CA ILE A 179 -15.06 -16.05 6.06
C ILE A 179 -14.62 -17.01 4.95
N THR A 180 -14.31 -18.27 5.30
CA THR A 180 -13.88 -19.29 4.33
C THR A 180 -14.95 -19.58 3.29
N ARG A 181 -16.21 -19.74 3.72
CA ARG A 181 -17.33 -20.05 2.82
C ARG A 181 -17.65 -18.90 1.89
N ILE A 182 -17.66 -17.67 2.41
CA ILE A 182 -17.80 -16.47 1.57
C ILE A 182 -16.65 -16.37 0.57
N ASN A 183 -15.40 -16.57 1.01
CA ASN A 183 -14.25 -16.58 0.09
C ASN A 183 -14.39 -17.64 -0.99
N ARG A 184 -14.92 -18.83 -0.68
CA ARG A 184 -15.18 -19.88 -1.69
C ARG A 184 -16.21 -19.46 -2.74
N ILE A 185 -17.29 -18.79 -2.32
CA ILE A 185 -18.27 -18.19 -3.24
C ILE A 185 -17.57 -17.16 -4.12
N LEU A 186 -16.88 -16.21 -3.48
CA LEU A 186 -16.18 -15.13 -4.16
C LEU A 186 -15.15 -15.65 -5.15
N ILE A 187 -14.43 -16.73 -4.88
CA ILE A 187 -13.44 -17.28 -5.83
C ILE A 187 -14.02 -18.29 -6.83
N GLY A 188 -15.33 -18.57 -6.78
CA GLY A 188 -15.96 -19.55 -7.66
C GLY A 188 -15.65 -21.01 -7.32
N HIS A 189 -15.06 -21.28 -6.15
CA HIS A 189 -14.62 -22.61 -5.69
C HIS A 189 -15.35 -23.05 -4.42
N CYS A 190 -16.68 -23.05 -4.45
CA CYS A 190 -17.51 -23.71 -3.46
C CYS A 190 -17.31 -25.23 -3.47
N ASN A 191 -17.74 -25.91 -2.40
CA ASN A 191 -17.78 -27.37 -2.32
C ASN A 191 -18.85 -28.03 -3.24
N ASN A 192 -19.06 -27.47 -4.44
CA ASN A 192 -20.02 -27.92 -5.43
C ASN A 192 -19.51 -29.10 -6.26
N ARG A 193 -20.37 -29.70 -7.09
CA ARG A 193 -20.03 -30.88 -7.90
C ARG A 193 -18.91 -30.60 -8.90
N LYS A 194 -18.82 -29.40 -9.48
CA LYS A 194 -17.68 -29.01 -10.33
C LYS A 194 -16.36 -29.14 -9.57
N PHE A 195 -16.27 -28.55 -8.37
CA PHE A 195 -15.08 -28.64 -7.54
C PHE A 195 -14.79 -30.07 -7.08
N LEU A 196 -15.79 -30.79 -6.59
CA LEU A 196 -15.63 -32.18 -6.15
C LEU A 196 -15.18 -33.12 -7.28
N HIS A 197 -15.66 -32.88 -8.50
CA HIS A 197 -15.23 -33.64 -9.68
C HIS A 197 -13.76 -33.34 -10.03
N LEU A 198 -13.35 -32.07 -10.00
CA LEU A 198 -11.93 -31.69 -10.17
C LEU A 198 -11.04 -32.36 -9.13
N MET A 199 -11.52 -32.48 -7.89
CA MET A 199 -10.85 -33.18 -6.79
C MET A 199 -10.99 -34.71 -6.84
N ARG A 200 -11.67 -35.26 -7.86
CA ARG A 200 -11.92 -36.70 -8.06
C ARG A 200 -12.68 -37.38 -6.92
N VAL A 201 -13.52 -36.61 -6.22
CA VAL A 201 -14.41 -37.12 -5.16
C VAL A 201 -15.70 -37.68 -5.75
N VAL A 202 -16.18 -37.09 -6.86
CA VAL A 202 -17.39 -37.53 -7.59
C VAL A 202 -17.06 -37.83 -9.06
N SER A 203 -17.85 -38.71 -9.67
CA SER A 203 -17.67 -39.18 -11.05
C SER A 203 -17.88 -38.10 -12.10
N ASP A 204 -18.77 -37.16 -11.83
CA ASP A 204 -19.25 -36.16 -12.78
C ASP A 204 -19.51 -34.82 -12.09
N PRO A 205 -19.47 -33.71 -12.83
CA PRO A 205 -19.65 -32.37 -12.28
C PRO A 205 -21.13 -31.94 -12.23
N PHE A 206 -22.09 -32.84 -12.48
CA PHE A 206 -23.48 -32.45 -12.69
C PHE A 206 -24.20 -32.10 -11.39
N CYS A 207 -25.15 -31.18 -11.49
CA CYS A 207 -25.94 -30.71 -10.36
C CYS A 207 -26.84 -31.81 -9.81
N ASP A 208 -26.74 -32.02 -8.50
CA ASP A 208 -27.55 -32.96 -7.72
C ASP A 208 -28.81 -32.33 -7.12
N LEU A 209 -29.01 -31.01 -7.28
CA LEU A 209 -30.16 -30.28 -6.75
C LEU A 209 -31.30 -30.15 -7.77
N CYS A 210 -30.98 -29.83 -9.03
CA CYS A 210 -32.01 -29.54 -10.05
C CYS A 210 -32.41 -30.74 -10.92
N GLY A 211 -31.69 -31.86 -10.83
CA GLY A 211 -31.95 -33.05 -11.64
C GLY A 211 -31.65 -32.87 -13.15
N VAL A 212 -31.00 -31.78 -13.55
CA VAL A 212 -30.57 -31.52 -14.93
C VAL A 212 -29.07 -31.79 -15.03
N ALA A 213 -28.63 -32.42 -16.13
CA ALA A 213 -27.22 -32.69 -16.42
C ALA A 213 -26.45 -31.43 -16.84
N GLN A 214 -26.40 -30.44 -15.95
CA GLN A 214 -25.65 -29.19 -16.07
C GLN A 214 -24.55 -29.15 -15.01
N VAL A 215 -23.42 -28.53 -15.35
CA VAL A 215 -22.29 -28.38 -14.43
C VAL A 215 -22.71 -27.54 -13.23
N GLN A 216 -22.50 -28.04 -12.02
CA GLN A 216 -22.84 -27.30 -10.79
C GLN A 216 -21.67 -26.40 -10.38
N ASP A 217 -21.66 -25.17 -10.89
CA ASP A 217 -20.78 -24.11 -10.41
C ASP A 217 -21.55 -22.97 -9.74
N VAL A 218 -20.82 -21.94 -9.31
CA VAL A 218 -21.43 -20.81 -8.62
C VAL A 218 -22.47 -20.13 -9.50
N LEU A 219 -22.16 -19.89 -10.78
CA LEU A 219 -23.09 -19.26 -11.72
C LEU A 219 -24.33 -20.11 -11.95
N HIS A 220 -24.19 -21.44 -12.05
CA HIS A 220 -25.33 -22.34 -12.13
C HIS A 220 -26.33 -22.12 -10.99
N PHE A 221 -25.86 -21.96 -9.75
CA PHE A 221 -26.76 -21.71 -8.61
C PHE A 221 -27.56 -20.42 -8.78
N PHE A 222 -26.92 -19.36 -9.25
CA PHE A 222 -27.58 -18.07 -9.44
C PHE A 222 -28.52 -18.07 -10.65
N LEU A 223 -28.13 -18.67 -11.78
CA LEU A 223 -28.76 -18.41 -13.09
C LEU A 223 -29.59 -19.57 -13.63
N ASP A 224 -29.13 -20.81 -13.47
CA ASP A 224 -29.62 -21.94 -14.27
C ASP A 224 -30.30 -23.03 -13.43
N CYS A 225 -30.00 -23.08 -12.14
CA CYS A 225 -30.46 -24.16 -11.28
C CYS A 225 -31.95 -24.00 -10.97
N ALA A 226 -32.78 -24.91 -11.49
CA ALA A 226 -34.23 -24.93 -11.21
C ALA A 226 -34.61 -25.05 -9.72
N PHE A 227 -33.65 -25.39 -8.85
CA PHE A 227 -33.86 -25.43 -7.40
C PHE A 227 -33.47 -24.12 -6.68
N THR A 228 -32.44 -23.41 -7.16
CA THR A 228 -31.85 -22.26 -6.43
C THR A 228 -32.00 -20.91 -7.11
N ALA A 229 -32.11 -20.88 -8.44
CA ALA A 229 -32.02 -19.65 -9.23
C ALA A 229 -33.12 -18.64 -8.87
N ASP A 230 -34.38 -19.06 -8.77
CA ASP A 230 -35.50 -18.15 -8.46
C ASP A 230 -35.34 -17.49 -7.07
N VAL A 231 -34.96 -18.26 -6.05
CA VAL A 231 -34.78 -17.74 -4.68
C VAL A 231 -33.57 -16.80 -4.59
N LEU A 232 -32.44 -17.19 -5.21
CA LEU A 232 -31.25 -16.35 -5.22
C LEU A 232 -31.46 -15.08 -6.05
N LYS A 233 -32.24 -15.19 -7.14
CA LYS A 233 -32.65 -14.03 -7.92
C LYS A 233 -33.53 -13.11 -7.07
N GLU A 234 -34.59 -13.58 -6.45
CA GLU A 234 -35.43 -12.75 -5.56
C GLU A 234 -34.61 -12.05 -4.46
N HIS A 235 -33.61 -12.73 -3.89
CA HIS A 235 -32.73 -12.15 -2.88
C HIS A 235 -31.80 -11.04 -3.40
N THR A 236 -31.38 -11.13 -4.67
CA THR A 236 -30.35 -10.27 -5.24
C THR A 236 -30.89 -9.25 -6.25
N GLU A 237 -32.10 -9.46 -6.78
CA GLU A 237 -32.71 -8.70 -7.87
C GLU A 237 -32.99 -7.24 -7.48
N GLU A 238 -33.45 -6.94 -6.26
CA GLU A 238 -33.64 -5.53 -5.83
C GLU A 238 -32.33 -4.72 -5.84
N GLU A 239 -31.20 -5.39 -5.61
CA GLU A 239 -29.88 -4.77 -5.62
C GLU A 239 -29.29 -4.75 -7.04
N MET A 240 -29.59 -5.74 -7.87
CA MET A 240 -29.04 -5.92 -9.23
C MET A 240 -29.87 -5.23 -10.35
N ALA A 241 -31.18 -5.07 -10.16
CA ALA A 241 -32.10 -4.43 -11.12
C ALA A 241 -31.89 -2.91 -11.24
N LYS A 242 -31.02 -2.33 -10.40
CA LYS A 242 -30.59 -0.93 -10.51
C LYS A 242 -29.63 -0.70 -11.67
N THR A 243 -28.95 -1.76 -12.14
CA THR A 243 -27.85 -1.65 -13.10
C THR A 243 -28.07 -2.44 -14.39
N TYR A 244 -28.88 -3.52 -14.37
CA TYR A 244 -29.05 -4.43 -15.52
C TYR A 244 -30.52 -4.68 -15.88
N ASP A 245 -30.84 -4.66 -17.18
CA ASP A 245 -32.18 -4.95 -17.71
C ASP A 245 -32.56 -6.43 -17.58
N HIS A 246 -31.57 -7.33 -17.48
CA HIS A 246 -31.78 -8.78 -17.40
C HIS A 246 -30.80 -9.40 -16.40
N TYR A 247 -31.28 -10.39 -15.65
CA TYR A 247 -30.47 -11.15 -14.70
C TYR A 247 -29.54 -12.10 -15.46
N ASN A 248 -28.23 -11.82 -15.43
CA ASN A 248 -27.21 -12.51 -16.22
C ASN A 248 -25.89 -12.67 -15.42
N GLU A 249 -24.87 -13.30 -16.01
CA GLU A 249 -23.61 -13.52 -15.30
C GLU A 249 -22.89 -12.22 -14.89
N GLU A 250 -22.95 -11.15 -15.70
CA GLU A 250 -22.30 -9.88 -15.36
C GLU A 250 -22.91 -9.27 -14.12
N ALA A 251 -24.24 -9.31 -14.04
CA ALA A 251 -24.97 -8.83 -12.88
C ALA A 251 -24.58 -9.61 -11.61
N VAL A 252 -24.45 -10.95 -11.69
CA VAL A 252 -24.03 -11.78 -10.54
C VAL A 252 -22.61 -11.41 -10.11
N MET A 253 -21.69 -11.25 -11.06
CA MET A 253 -20.30 -10.87 -10.74
C MET A 253 -20.21 -9.47 -10.14
N GLU A 254 -21.04 -8.54 -10.60
CA GLU A 254 -21.12 -7.20 -10.00
C GLU A 254 -21.67 -7.25 -8.57
N TYR A 255 -22.75 -8.00 -8.32
CA TYR A 255 -23.31 -8.19 -6.99
C TYR A 255 -22.27 -8.73 -6.00
N LEU A 256 -21.53 -9.77 -6.41
CA LEU A 256 -20.47 -10.38 -5.60
C LEU A 256 -19.28 -9.42 -5.41
N GLY A 257 -18.89 -8.68 -6.44
CA GLY A 257 -17.81 -7.71 -6.41
C GLY A 257 -18.11 -6.53 -5.48
N GLU A 258 -19.32 -5.97 -5.55
CA GLU A 258 -19.77 -4.93 -4.63
C GLU A 258 -19.88 -5.45 -3.18
N GLY A 259 -20.18 -6.73 -2.99
CA GLY A 259 -20.16 -7.38 -1.68
C GLY A 259 -18.82 -7.29 -0.95
N LEU A 260 -17.69 -7.15 -1.68
CA LEU A 260 -16.38 -6.92 -1.06
C LEU A 260 -16.34 -5.64 -0.21
N LYS A 261 -17.24 -4.68 -0.47
CA LYS A 261 -17.40 -3.42 0.25
C LYS A 261 -18.59 -3.42 1.22
N ASP A 262 -19.44 -4.44 1.18
CA ASP A 262 -20.61 -4.60 2.03
C ASP A 262 -20.62 -5.99 2.71
N LEU A 263 -20.12 -6.00 3.94
CA LEU A 263 -20.09 -7.19 4.79
C LEU A 263 -21.47 -7.85 4.95
N LYS A 264 -22.52 -7.04 5.12
CA LYS A 264 -23.87 -7.54 5.40
C LYS A 264 -24.45 -8.25 4.19
N ARG A 265 -24.14 -7.76 2.99
CA ARG A 265 -24.53 -8.41 1.74
C ARG A 265 -23.97 -9.82 1.66
N LEU A 266 -22.66 -9.99 1.85
CA LEU A 266 -22.02 -11.30 1.76
C LEU A 266 -22.51 -12.28 2.84
N THR A 267 -22.78 -11.80 4.05
CA THR A 267 -23.31 -12.68 5.11
C THR A 267 -24.75 -13.10 4.85
N ARG A 268 -25.61 -12.19 4.37
CA ARG A 268 -27.00 -12.52 4.02
C ARG A 268 -27.09 -13.51 2.87
N LEU A 269 -26.27 -13.32 1.84
CA LEU A 269 -26.16 -14.29 0.75
C LEU A 269 -25.81 -15.68 1.29
N LEU A 270 -24.81 -15.77 2.17
CA LEU A 270 -24.43 -17.06 2.77
C LEU A 270 -25.58 -17.67 3.57
N GLU A 271 -26.32 -16.88 4.37
CA GLU A 271 -27.48 -17.35 5.14
C GLU A 271 -28.58 -17.93 4.24
N VAL A 272 -28.88 -17.27 3.11
CA VAL A 272 -29.86 -17.77 2.13
C VAL A 272 -29.39 -19.08 1.52
N MET A 273 -28.11 -19.14 1.09
CA MET A 273 -27.58 -20.36 0.50
C MET A 273 -27.48 -21.51 1.50
N GLU A 274 -27.24 -21.22 2.79
CA GLU A 274 -27.31 -22.19 3.89
C GLU A 274 -28.72 -22.73 4.11
N ALA A 275 -29.74 -21.87 4.08
CA ALA A 275 -31.13 -22.28 4.28
C ALA A 275 -31.64 -23.21 3.16
N MET A 276 -30.99 -23.17 2.00
CA MET A 276 -31.29 -24.03 0.84
C MET A 276 -30.40 -25.28 0.77
N ASP A 277 -29.56 -25.53 1.78
CA ASP A 277 -28.58 -26.63 1.82
C ASP A 277 -27.63 -26.64 0.59
N ILE A 278 -27.29 -25.47 0.05
CA ILE A 278 -26.36 -25.37 -1.08
C ILE A 278 -24.94 -25.74 -0.61
N PRO A 279 -24.23 -26.63 -1.33
CA PRO A 279 -22.91 -27.07 -0.92
C PRO A 279 -21.84 -25.99 -1.17
N ILE A 280 -21.43 -25.29 -0.09
CA ILE A 280 -20.44 -24.18 -0.07
C ILE A 280 -19.20 -24.51 0.77
#